data_AF-A0A5D3AGJ8-F1
#
_entry.id   AF-A0A5D3AGJ8-F1
#
_cell.length_a   1.000
_cell.length_b   1.000
_cell.length_c   1.000
_cell.angle_alpha   90.00
_cell.angle_beta   90.00
_cell.angle_gamma   90.00
#
_symmetry.space_group_name_H-M   'P 1'
#
loop_
_entity.id
_entity.type
_entity.pdbx_description
1 polymer ?
#
loop_
_entity_poly.entity_id
_entity_poly.type
_entity_poly.pdbx_seq_one_letter_code
_entity_poly.pdbx_strand_id
1 'polypeptide(L)'
;MGGKCPSRKVKKRRFSHKTARRDKFLLKGDDLVYDELQKSDTEKKPLPRDEDLPGMGQYYCLHCDRYFANSSVRDEHFKTKRHKKRLKQMSGPAPHTQLDAELAAGMGMPDNGPALMKM
;
A
#
# COMPACT_ATOMS: atom_id res chain seq x y z
N MET A 1 -0.25 43.18 4.18
CA MET A 1 1.07 42.71 4.67
C MET A 1 0.91 42.17 6.09
N GLY A 2 0.50 40.91 6.26
CA GLY A 2 0.30 40.31 7.60
C GLY A 2 1.60 39.80 8.19
N GLY A 3 2.19 40.56 9.12
CA GLY A 3 3.43 40.20 9.81
C GLY A 3 3.28 38.95 10.68
N LYS A 4 4.30 38.09 10.68
CA LYS A 4 4.37 36.90 11.54
C LYS A 4 4.58 37.36 12.99
N CYS A 5 3.71 36.95 13.91
CA CYS A 5 3.78 37.34 15.32
C CYS A 5 5.15 36.97 15.94
N PRO A 6 5.87 37.93 16.54
CA PRO A 6 7.23 37.72 17.08
C PRO A 6 7.28 36.73 18.27
N SER A 7 6.15 36.44 18.91
CA SER A 7 6.04 35.47 20.00
C SER A 7 5.71 34.04 19.55
N ARG A 8 5.43 33.80 18.25
CA ARG A 8 5.07 32.47 17.76
C ARG A 8 6.32 31.60 17.64
N LYS A 9 6.74 30.99 18.75
CA LYS A 9 7.74 29.91 18.75
C LYS A 9 7.17 28.69 18.03
N VAL A 10 7.32 28.62 16.72
CA VAL A 10 7.06 27.40 15.95
C VAL A 10 8.18 26.42 16.31
N LYS A 11 7.98 25.59 17.34
CA LYS A 11 8.84 24.44 17.58
C LYS A 11 8.85 23.63 16.28
N LYS A 12 9.98 23.56 15.58
CA LYS A 12 10.17 22.64 14.47
C LYS A 12 10.02 21.23 15.05
N ARG A 13 8.80 20.68 15.03
CA ARG A 13 8.57 19.26 15.31
C ARG A 13 9.24 18.51 14.18
N ARG A 14 10.52 18.19 14.32
CA ARG A 14 11.16 17.19 13.48
C ARG A 14 10.35 15.92 13.74
N PHE A 15 9.48 15.55 12.81
CA PHE A 15 8.75 14.29 12.92
C PHE A 15 9.78 13.22 13.23
N SER A 16 9.63 12.56 14.37
CA SER A 16 10.53 11.50 14.76
C SER A 16 10.56 10.49 13.63
N HIS A 17 11.75 10.12 13.17
CA HIS A 17 11.94 9.11 12.14
C HIS A 17 11.22 7.79 12.50
N LYS A 18 10.91 7.57 13.79
CA LYS A 18 10.11 6.44 14.28
C LYS A 18 8.62 6.53 13.90
N THR A 19 8.00 7.72 14.00
CA THR A 19 6.57 7.90 13.68
C THR A 19 6.30 7.65 12.20
N ALA A 20 7.12 8.24 11.32
CA ALA A 20 6.98 8.04 9.87
C ALA A 20 7.23 6.57 9.45
N ARG A 21 8.13 5.85 10.13
CA ARG A 21 8.33 4.41 9.90
C ARG A 21 7.13 3.59 10.38
N ARG A 22 6.55 3.92 11.54
CA ARG A 22 5.37 3.23 12.06
C ARG A 22 4.18 3.40 11.12
N ASP A 23 3.95 4.60 10.60
CA ASP A 23 2.84 4.86 9.66
C ASP A 23 2.97 4.02 8.39
N LYS A 24 4.19 3.81 7.89
CA LYS A 24 4.43 2.89 6.76
C LYS A 24 4.18 1.43 7.13
N PHE A 25 4.53 1.02 8.34
CA PHE A 25 4.39 -0.36 8.80
C PHE A 25 2.93 -0.76 9.04
N LEU A 26 2.09 0.19 9.47
CA LEU A 26 0.67 -0.06 9.71
C LEU A 26 -0.15 -0.13 8.42
N LEU A 27 0.38 0.38 7.31
CA LEU A 27 -0.25 0.26 6.00
C LEU A 27 0.05 -1.11 5.39
N LYS A 28 -0.91 -1.65 4.64
CA LYS A 28 -0.67 -2.84 3.82
C LYS A 28 0.55 -2.63 2.90
N GLY A 29 1.43 -3.63 2.88
CA GLY A 29 2.60 -3.68 2.01
C GLY A 29 2.20 -3.74 0.53
N ASP A 30 3.09 -3.26 -0.33
CA ASP A 30 2.82 -3.20 -1.78
C ASP A 30 2.61 -4.60 -2.38
N ASP A 31 3.35 -5.61 -1.89
CA ASP A 31 3.21 -7.02 -2.30
C ASP A 31 1.80 -7.57 -2.04
N LEU A 32 1.29 -7.36 -0.82
CA LEU A 32 -0.07 -7.81 -0.45
C LEU A 32 -1.15 -7.13 -1.28
N VAL A 33 -0.99 -5.83 -1.55
CA VAL A 33 -1.95 -5.07 -2.38
C VAL A 33 -1.89 -5.56 -3.84
N TYR A 34 -0.70 -5.91 -4.34
CA TYR A 34 -0.52 -6.44 -5.69
C TYR A 34 -1.23 -7.79 -5.83
N ASP A 35 -1.03 -8.70 -4.88
CA ASP A 35 -1.69 -10.00 -4.88
C ASP A 35 -3.22 -9.88 -4.77
N GLU A 36 -3.73 -8.97 -3.94
CA GLU A 36 -5.17 -8.68 -3.86
C GLU A 36 -5.74 -8.12 -5.18
N LEU A 37 -4.95 -7.37 -5.96
CA LEU A 37 -5.37 -6.84 -7.27
C LEU A 37 -5.45 -7.92 -8.35
N GLN A 38 -4.59 -8.95 -8.30
CA GLN A 38 -4.59 -10.04 -9.27
C GLN A 38 -5.75 -11.03 -9.07
N LYS A 39 -6.34 -11.06 -7.88
CA LYS A 39 -7.51 -11.91 -7.59
C LYS A 39 -8.70 -11.52 -8.46
N SER A 40 -9.39 -12.53 -8.96
CA SER A 40 -10.58 -12.38 -9.78
C SER A 40 -11.73 -11.73 -8.99
N ASP A 41 -12.62 -11.03 -9.69
CA ASP A 41 -13.75 -10.34 -9.04
C ASP A 41 -14.70 -11.31 -8.31
N THR A 42 -14.73 -12.58 -8.71
CA THR A 42 -15.47 -13.65 -8.03
C THR A 42 -14.94 -13.98 -6.64
N GLU A 43 -13.66 -13.72 -6.38
CA GLU A 43 -13.03 -13.94 -5.07
C GLU A 43 -13.12 -12.72 -4.16
N LYS A 44 -13.47 -11.55 -4.71
CA LYS A 44 -13.59 -10.30 -3.96
C LYS A 44 -14.88 -10.31 -3.15
N LYS A 45 -14.74 -10.67 -1.87
CA LYS A 45 -15.85 -10.63 -0.91
C LYS A 45 -16.32 -9.18 -0.73
N PRO A 46 -17.64 -8.94 -0.64
CA PRO A 46 -18.15 -7.64 -0.28
C PRO A 46 -17.62 -7.25 1.10
N LEU A 47 -17.28 -5.98 1.27
CA LEU A 47 -16.78 -5.47 2.54
C LEU A 47 -17.88 -5.55 3.61
N PRO A 48 -17.59 -6.12 4.79
CA PRO A 48 -18.55 -6.14 5.88
C PRO A 48 -18.81 -4.72 6.37
N ARG A 49 -20.01 -4.49 6.88
CA ARG A 49 -20.37 -3.23 7.54
C ARG A 49 -19.73 -3.23 8.93
N ASP A 50 -18.81 -2.31 9.14
CA ASP A 50 -18.05 -2.18 10.39
C ASP A 50 -18.25 -0.78 10.96
N GLU A 51 -18.80 -0.68 12.18
CA GLU A 51 -19.18 0.59 12.81
C GLU A 51 -17.96 1.40 13.28
N ASP A 52 -16.81 0.76 13.51
CA ASP A 52 -15.59 1.42 13.96
C ASP A 52 -14.83 2.11 12.82
N LEU A 53 -15.19 1.78 11.56
CA LEU A 53 -14.54 2.32 10.37
C LEU A 53 -15.29 3.52 9.77
N PRO A 54 -14.57 4.50 9.19
CA PRO A 54 -15.18 5.58 8.43
C PRO A 54 -16.11 5.06 7.33
N GLY A 55 -17.31 5.65 7.21
CA GLY A 55 -18.29 5.23 6.21
C GLY A 55 -18.77 3.79 6.40
N MET A 56 -18.71 3.30 7.64
CA MET A 56 -19.07 1.94 8.02
C MET A 56 -18.27 0.86 7.27
N GLY A 57 -17.03 1.18 6.89
CA GLY A 57 -16.16 0.29 6.10
C GLY A 57 -16.51 0.17 4.62
N GLN A 58 -17.56 0.84 4.13
CA GLN A 58 -18.06 0.62 2.77
C GLN A 58 -17.27 1.36 1.68
N TYR A 59 -16.75 2.56 1.99
CA TYR A 59 -16.03 3.36 1.00
C TYR A 59 -14.52 3.19 1.16
N TYR A 60 -13.98 2.12 0.58
CA TYR A 60 -12.57 1.75 0.69
C TYR A 60 -11.81 1.89 -0.63
N CYS A 61 -10.53 2.25 -0.55
CA CYS A 61 -9.59 2.24 -1.69
C CYS A 61 -8.47 1.23 -1.44
N LEU A 62 -8.50 0.13 -2.19
CA LEU A 62 -7.55 -0.98 -2.07
C LEU A 62 -6.10 -0.54 -2.32
N HIS A 63 -5.87 0.26 -3.35
CA HIS A 63 -4.54 0.74 -3.72
C HIS A 63 -3.87 1.54 -2.60
N CYS A 64 -4.65 2.33 -1.85
CA CYS A 64 -4.12 3.27 -0.86
C CYS A 64 -4.34 2.81 0.59
N ASP A 65 -5.00 1.67 0.81
CA ASP A 65 -5.36 1.12 2.12
C ASP A 65 -6.05 2.17 3.01
N ARG A 66 -7.11 2.80 2.48
CA ARG A 66 -7.80 3.91 3.14
C ARG A 66 -9.33 3.81 3.03
N TYR A 67 -9.99 4.05 4.16
CA TYR A 67 -11.43 4.20 4.28
C TYR A 67 -11.84 5.69 4.20
N PHE A 68 -13.02 5.94 3.65
CA PHE A 68 -13.60 7.27 3.47
C PHE A 68 -15.00 7.31 4.08
N ALA A 69 -15.45 8.51 4.45
CA ALA A 69 -16.77 8.70 5.04
C ALA A 69 -17.91 8.52 4.02
N ASN A 70 -17.73 9.04 2.79
CA ASN A 70 -18.75 9.09 1.75
C ASN A 70 -18.19 8.66 0.39
N SER A 71 -19.06 8.25 -0.54
CA SER A 71 -18.70 7.90 -1.93
C SER A 71 -18.05 9.06 -2.68
N SER A 72 -18.58 10.28 -2.57
CA SER A 72 -18.05 11.46 -3.27
C SER A 72 -16.59 11.74 -2.89
N VAL A 73 -16.24 11.58 -1.61
CA VAL A 73 -14.86 11.81 -1.11
C VAL A 73 -13.91 10.73 -1.64
N ARG A 74 -14.35 9.48 -1.73
CA ARG A 74 -13.59 8.40 -2.36
C ARG A 74 -13.35 8.70 -3.85
N ASP A 75 -14.36 9.20 -4.55
CA ASP A 75 -14.25 9.50 -5.99
C ASP A 75 -13.34 10.71 -6.26
N GLU A 76 -13.36 11.71 -5.39
CA GLU A 76 -12.38 12.79 -5.39
C GLU A 76 -10.96 12.28 -5.11
N HIS A 77 -10.81 11.32 -4.18
CA HIS A 77 -9.52 10.69 -3.89
C HIS A 77 -8.89 10.06 -5.13
N PHE A 78 -9.67 9.38 -5.98
CA PHE A 78 -9.18 8.76 -7.22
C PHE A 78 -8.58 9.79 -8.20
N LYS A 79 -9.06 11.04 -8.18
CA LYS A 79 -8.55 12.11 -9.05
C LYS A 79 -7.22 12.68 -8.57
N THR A 80 -6.85 12.46 -7.30
CA THR A 80 -5.64 13.04 -6.69
C THR A 80 -4.35 12.48 -7.28
N LYS A 81 -3.30 13.30 -7.31
CA LYS A 81 -1.97 12.91 -7.81
C LYS A 81 -1.37 11.72 -7.03
N ARG A 82 -1.65 11.64 -5.72
CA ARG A 82 -1.15 10.55 -4.86
C ARG A 82 -1.71 9.21 -5.28
N HIS A 83 -3.02 9.14 -5.52
CA HIS A 83 -3.67 7.91 -5.98
C HIS A 83 -3.16 7.49 -7.37
N LYS A 84 -3.10 8.43 -8.32
CA LYS A 84 -2.58 8.18 -9.67
C LYS A 84 -1.13 7.66 -9.67
N LYS A 85 -0.29 8.19 -8.78
CA LYS A 85 1.08 7.68 -8.60
C LYS A 85 1.09 6.23 -8.12
N ARG A 86 0.24 5.90 -7.13
CA ARG A 86 0.10 4.53 -6.60
C ARG A 86 -0.38 3.57 -7.68
N LEU A 87 -1.40 3.96 -8.46
CA LEU A 87 -1.88 3.16 -9.59
C LEU A 87 -0.77 2.81 -10.57
N LYS A 88 0.05 3.79 -10.95
CA LYS A 88 1.17 3.57 -11.87
C LYS A 88 2.26 2.64 -11.29
N GLN A 89 2.44 2.65 -9.96
CA GLN A 89 3.35 1.72 -9.28
C GLN A 89 2.79 0.30 -9.30
N MET A 90 1.51 0.13 -8.97
CA MET A 90 0.86 -1.18 -8.91
C MET A 90 0.62 -1.81 -10.29
N SER A 91 0.48 -0.99 -11.34
CA SER A 91 0.38 -1.47 -12.73
C SER A 91 1.74 -1.82 -13.36
N GLY A 92 2.83 -1.59 -12.61
CA GLY A 92 4.19 -1.83 -13.07
C GLY A 92 4.62 -3.30 -12.95
N PRO A 93 5.94 -3.56 -12.94
CA PRO A 93 6.45 -4.89 -12.66
C PRO A 93 6.02 -5.35 -11.25
N ALA A 94 6.01 -6.67 -11.05
CA ALA A 94 5.73 -7.27 -9.75
C ALA A 94 6.62 -6.62 -8.67
N PRO A 95 6.07 -6.36 -7.47
CA PRO A 95 6.85 -5.76 -6.40
C PRO A 95 7.88 -6.77 -5.87
N HIS A 96 8.95 -6.24 -5.28
CA HIS A 96 10.11 -7.03 -4.90
C HIS A 96 9.78 -8.02 -3.78
N THR A 97 10.00 -9.30 -4.03
CA THR A 97 9.74 -10.38 -3.07
C THR A 97 11.02 -10.85 -2.37
N GLN A 98 10.87 -11.64 -1.31
CA GLN A 98 12.01 -12.25 -0.62
C GLN A 98 12.82 -13.16 -1.55
N LEU A 99 12.16 -13.87 -2.46
CA LEU A 99 12.80 -14.74 -3.46
C LEU A 99 13.74 -13.93 -4.38
N ASP A 100 13.32 -12.72 -4.79
CA ASP A 100 14.15 -11.85 -5.62
C ASP A 100 15.46 -11.45 -4.90
N ALA A 101 15.38 -11.18 -3.59
CA ALA A 101 16.56 -10.89 -2.78
C ALA A 101 17.47 -12.12 -2.60
N GLU A 102 16.89 -13.30 -2.37
CA GLU A 102 17.66 -14.55 -2.22
C GLU A 102 18.37 -14.93 -3.52
N LEU A 103 17.70 -14.79 -4.66
CA LEU A 103 18.29 -14.97 -5.98
C LEU A 103 19.43 -13.97 -6.23
N ALA A 104 19.23 -12.69 -5.90
CA ALA A 104 20.27 -11.67 -6.03
C ALA A 104 21.47 -11.91 -5.09
N ALA A 105 21.23 -12.52 -3.92
CA ALA A 105 22.27 -12.91 -2.97
C ALA A 105 22.99 -14.22 -3.35
N GLY A 106 22.59 -14.88 -4.45
CA GLY A 106 23.16 -16.16 -4.87
C GLY A 106 22.70 -17.36 -4.03
N MET A 107 21.64 -17.21 -3.24
CA MET A 107 20.99 -18.26 -2.45
C MET A 107 19.79 -18.88 -3.18
N GLY A 108 19.75 -18.77 -4.51
CA GLY A 108 18.71 -19.39 -5.34
C GLY A 108 18.66 -20.91 -5.19
N MET A 109 17.48 -21.49 -5.41
CA MET A 109 17.34 -22.95 -5.49
C MET A 109 18.39 -23.51 -6.45
N PRO A 110 19.19 -24.52 -6.04
CA PRO A 110 20.12 -25.16 -6.95
C PRO A 110 19.32 -25.76 -8.10
N ASP A 111 19.68 -25.40 -9.33
CA ASP A 111 19.15 -26.04 -10.52
C ASP A 111 19.68 -27.48 -10.53
N ASN A 112 18.88 -28.41 -9.99
CA ASN A 112 19.20 -29.83 -9.92
C ASN A 112 19.07 -30.53 -11.29
N GLY A 113 19.02 -29.77 -12.39
CA GLY A 113 18.87 -30.28 -13.73
C GLY A 113 17.52 -30.95 -13.97
N PRO A 114 17.23 -31.34 -15.22
CA PRO A 114 16.04 -32.12 -15.51
C PRO A 114 16.06 -33.43 -14.70
N ALA A 115 14.95 -33.74 -14.02
CA ALA A 115 14.80 -34.98 -13.29
C ALA A 115 15.07 -36.15 -14.24
N LEU A 116 16.04 -37.01 -13.89
CA LEU A 116 16.27 -38.26 -14.61
C LEU A 116 14.94 -39.02 -14.65
N MET A 117 14.41 -39.25 -15.86
CA MET A 117 13.27 -40.12 -16.07
C MET A 117 13.59 -41.47 -15.43
N LYS A 118 12.81 -41.84 -14.41
CA LYS A 118 12.86 -43.20 -13.86
C LYS A 118 12.36 -44.13 -14.98
N MET A 119 13.27 -44.87 -15.59
CA MET A 119 12.93 -46.01 -16.45
C MET A 119 12.13 -47.04 -15.67
#